data_AF-A0A261KR34-F1
#
_entry.id   AF-A0A261KR34-F1
#
_cell.length_a   1.000
_cell.length_b   1.000
_cell.length_c   1.000
_cell.angle_alpha   90.00
_cell.angle_beta   90.00
_cell.angle_gamma   90.00
#
_symmetry.space_group_name_H-M   'P 1'
#
loop_
_entity.id
_entity.type
_entity.pdbx_description
1 polymer ?
#
loop_
_entity_poly.entity_id
_entity_poly.type
_entity_poly.pdbx_seq_one_letter_code
_entity_poly.pdbx_strand_id
1 'polypeptide(L)'
;MAVAAVSHLLKWLEFETNLEQTYSFNPFLTGLLNSTDLIVENRQLFCVPILPGVTEFSTTSDVAENFLGYVAVQFQQSLDKVEILGFYPAVAEDNLPEKMSVEYLQPLDNLFEFLEKNKQAVLPQNTLVNLANWFARIFEEIWLPPEVFFTPKLGFAKSSSVDTVKRAKVIDFGLLLNRQKVAVVITIQPEVDEEVGVLVQVHPIDEQEFLPPALRLKIVLESDSEEVEARAADQLIQLEFSEIPGRYFSVKVILDDAEIVEKFVV
;
A
#
# COMPACT_ATOMS: atom_id res chain seq x y z
N MET A 1 -28.11 -3.98 0.27
CA MET A 1 -27.95 -5.44 0.35
C MET A 1 -26.71 -5.93 -0.39
N ALA A 2 -26.41 -5.46 -1.61
CA ALA A 2 -25.17 -5.81 -2.31
C ALA A 2 -23.90 -5.54 -1.48
N VAL A 3 -23.67 -4.30 -1.02
CA VAL A 3 -22.53 -3.99 -0.13
C VAL A 3 -22.51 -4.81 1.13
N ALA A 4 -23.65 -5.02 1.76
CA ALA A 4 -23.71 -5.78 3.00
C ALA A 4 -23.26 -7.23 2.79
N ALA A 5 -23.62 -7.85 1.67
CA ALA A 5 -23.16 -9.19 1.32
C ALA A 5 -21.65 -9.23 1.06
N VAL A 6 -21.12 -8.27 0.29
CA VAL A 6 -19.68 -8.18 0.00
C VAL A 6 -18.89 -7.85 1.28
N SER A 7 -19.34 -6.89 2.09
CA SER A 7 -18.74 -6.56 3.39
C SER A 7 -18.76 -7.75 4.34
N HIS A 8 -19.83 -8.55 4.38
CA HIS A 8 -19.90 -9.74 5.21
C HIS A 8 -18.90 -10.81 4.77
N LEU A 9 -18.80 -11.05 3.46
CA LEU A 9 -17.79 -11.94 2.88
C LEU A 9 -16.37 -11.48 3.26
N LEU A 10 -16.06 -10.20 3.04
CA LEU A 10 -14.73 -9.66 3.30
C LEU A 10 -14.37 -9.68 4.79
N LYS A 11 -15.35 -9.51 5.69
CA LYS A 11 -15.16 -9.69 7.13
C LYS A 11 -14.80 -11.13 7.50
N TRP A 12 -15.39 -12.13 6.83
CA TRP A 12 -14.98 -13.53 7.03
C TRP A 12 -13.56 -13.81 6.52
N LEU A 13 -13.11 -13.05 5.53
CA LEU A 13 -11.74 -13.08 5.01
C LEU A 13 -10.78 -12.16 5.77
N GLU A 14 -11.18 -11.64 6.94
CA GLU A 14 -10.37 -10.77 7.80
C GLU A 14 -9.88 -9.48 7.11
N PHE A 15 -10.71 -8.87 6.26
CA PHE A 15 -10.47 -7.53 5.70
C PHE A 15 -11.26 -6.46 6.46
N GLU A 16 -10.63 -5.31 6.69
CA GLU A 16 -11.35 -4.15 7.22
C GLU A 16 -12.15 -3.48 6.10
N THR A 17 -13.44 -3.27 6.37
CA THR A 17 -14.34 -2.59 5.42
C THR A 17 -15.00 -1.40 6.08
N ASN A 18 -14.91 -0.22 5.47
CA ASN A 18 -15.60 0.98 5.94
C ASN A 18 -16.78 1.33 5.03
N LEU A 19 -17.92 1.62 5.64
CA LEU A 19 -19.16 2.03 4.97
C LEU A 19 -19.36 3.55 4.98
N GLU A 20 -18.55 4.32 5.72
CA GLU A 20 -18.85 5.71 6.10
C GLU A 20 -18.13 6.81 5.30
N GLN A 21 -17.49 6.52 4.17
CA GLN A 21 -16.90 7.57 3.33
C GLN A 21 -17.26 7.37 1.85
N THR A 22 -18.45 7.82 1.47
CA THR A 22 -18.92 7.82 0.07
C THR A 22 -19.27 9.24 -0.34
N TYR A 23 -18.29 9.96 -0.92
CA TYR A 23 -18.59 11.17 -1.70
C TYR A 23 -18.81 10.75 -3.15
N SER A 24 -20.07 10.61 -3.52
CA SER A 24 -20.51 10.35 -4.90
C SER A 24 -20.11 11.51 -5.82
N PHE A 25 -19.15 11.31 -6.71
CA PHE A 25 -18.85 12.22 -7.81
C PHE A 25 -19.55 11.76 -9.10
N ASN A 26 -20.87 11.53 -9.09
CA ASN A 26 -21.62 11.52 -10.36
C ASN A 26 -23.14 11.77 -10.18
N PRO A 27 -23.63 12.99 -10.45
CA PRO A 27 -25.06 13.32 -10.38
C PRO A 27 -25.93 12.54 -11.36
N PHE A 28 -25.37 11.97 -12.43
CA PHE A 28 -26.12 11.21 -13.45
C PHE A 28 -26.37 9.74 -13.06
N LEU A 29 -25.54 9.14 -12.21
CA LEU A 29 -25.72 7.74 -11.76
C LEU A 29 -26.64 7.59 -10.55
N THR A 30 -26.92 8.68 -9.84
CA THR A 30 -27.83 8.75 -8.68
C THR A 30 -29.26 8.28 -8.96
N GLY A 31 -29.66 8.19 -10.23
CA GLY A 31 -31.06 8.00 -10.63
C GLY A 31 -31.52 6.55 -10.84
N LEU A 32 -30.62 5.59 -11.08
CA LEU A 32 -31.06 4.22 -11.46
C LEU A 32 -30.27 3.08 -10.84
N LEU A 33 -29.02 3.28 -10.43
CA LEU A 33 -28.17 2.23 -9.87
C LEU A 33 -27.31 2.87 -8.79
N ASN A 34 -27.68 2.67 -7.52
CA ASN A 34 -26.83 3.01 -6.39
C ASN A 34 -25.46 2.33 -6.58
N SER A 35 -24.46 3.06 -7.08
CA SER A 35 -23.05 2.66 -6.97
C SER A 35 -22.74 2.67 -5.49
N THR A 36 -22.83 1.49 -4.90
CA THR A 36 -22.63 1.33 -3.47
C THR A 36 -21.19 0.92 -3.27
N ASP A 37 -20.34 1.92 -3.05
CA ASP A 37 -18.91 1.71 -2.91
C ASP A 37 -18.63 1.08 -1.55
N LEU A 38 -17.68 0.15 -1.52
CA LEU A 38 -17.13 -0.41 -0.31
C LEU A 38 -15.67 0.00 -0.24
N ILE A 39 -15.27 0.64 0.86
CA ILE A 39 -13.86 0.91 1.11
C ILE A 39 -13.25 -0.32 1.77
N VAL A 40 -12.24 -0.90 1.14
CA VAL A 40 -11.48 -2.06 1.63
C VAL A 40 -10.03 -1.61 1.74
N GLU A 41 -9.49 -1.55 2.97
CA GLU A 41 -8.09 -1.13 3.20
C GLU A 41 -7.75 0.22 2.50
N ASN A 42 -8.59 1.26 2.68
CA ASN A 42 -8.47 2.59 2.07
C ASN A 42 -8.59 2.65 0.53
N ARG A 43 -9.13 1.61 -0.10
CA ARG A 43 -9.30 1.52 -1.56
C ARG A 43 -10.73 1.20 -1.94
N GLN A 44 -11.14 1.63 -3.13
CA GLN A 44 -12.53 1.65 -3.54
C GLN A 44 -12.90 0.38 -4.32
N LEU A 45 -13.91 -0.35 -3.86
CA LEU A 45 -14.46 -1.52 -4.54
C LEU A 45 -15.94 -1.27 -4.86
N PHE A 46 -16.33 -1.38 -6.13
CA PHE A 46 -17.73 -1.16 -6.52
C PHE A 46 -18.54 -2.44 -6.40
N CYS A 47 -19.55 -2.42 -5.52
CA CYS A 47 -20.52 -3.51 -5.43
C CYS A 47 -21.67 -3.24 -6.40
N VAL A 48 -21.69 -3.95 -7.53
CA VAL A 48 -22.65 -3.74 -8.62
C VAL A 48 -23.87 -4.65 -8.45
N PRO A 49 -25.08 -4.10 -8.24
CA PRO A 49 -26.29 -4.91 -8.16
C PRO A 49 -26.74 -5.39 -9.55
N ILE A 50 -26.99 -6.70 -9.70
CA ILE A 50 -27.53 -7.31 -10.91
C ILE A 50 -28.95 -7.81 -10.64
N LEU A 51 -29.92 -7.39 -11.45
CA LEU A 51 -31.31 -7.86 -11.33
C LEU A 51 -31.49 -9.27 -11.92
N PRO A 52 -32.52 -10.02 -11.48
CA PRO A 52 -32.83 -11.33 -12.06
C PRO A 52 -32.94 -11.28 -13.59
N GLY A 53 -32.21 -12.17 -14.27
CA GLY A 53 -32.22 -12.28 -15.74
C GLY A 53 -31.37 -11.25 -16.48
N VAL A 54 -30.71 -10.32 -15.77
CA VAL A 54 -29.74 -9.39 -16.35
C VAL A 54 -28.36 -10.04 -16.39
N THR A 55 -27.70 -9.97 -17.54
CA THR A 55 -26.37 -10.57 -17.79
C THR A 55 -25.30 -9.52 -18.09
N GLU A 56 -25.65 -8.23 -18.04
CA GLU A 56 -24.73 -7.13 -18.30
C GLU A 56 -24.86 -6.04 -17.23
N PHE A 57 -23.76 -5.35 -16.95
CA PHE A 57 -23.75 -4.19 -16.07
C PHE A 57 -22.96 -3.04 -16.67
N SER A 58 -23.28 -1.83 -16.23
CA SER A 58 -22.56 -0.62 -16.65
C SER A 58 -21.26 -0.48 -15.88
N THR A 59 -20.19 -0.13 -16.58
CA THR A 59 -18.92 0.29 -15.98
C THR A 59 -18.77 1.81 -16.10
N THR A 60 -17.80 2.37 -15.39
CA THR A 60 -17.41 3.78 -15.55
C THR A 60 -15.90 3.87 -15.74
N SER A 61 -15.49 4.78 -16.61
CA SER A 61 -14.08 5.17 -16.77
C SER A 61 -13.65 6.26 -15.78
N ASP A 62 -14.61 6.92 -15.13
CA ASP A 62 -14.38 7.91 -14.08
C ASP A 62 -14.30 7.21 -12.71
N VAL A 63 -13.13 6.62 -12.44
CA VAL A 63 -12.82 5.90 -11.21
C VAL A 63 -11.63 6.54 -10.51
N ALA A 64 -11.59 6.49 -9.18
CA ALA A 64 -10.48 7.02 -8.41
C ALA A 64 -9.19 6.20 -8.65
N GLU A 65 -8.02 6.81 -8.44
CA GLU A 65 -6.71 6.12 -8.58
C GLU A 65 -6.58 4.89 -7.68
N ASN A 66 -7.31 4.86 -6.56
CA ASN A 66 -7.33 3.76 -5.60
C ASN A 66 -8.46 2.75 -5.88
N PHE A 67 -9.01 2.71 -7.10
CA PHE A 67 -10.06 1.78 -7.49
C PHE A 67 -9.54 0.36 -7.69
N LEU A 68 -10.17 -0.60 -7.01
CA LEU A 68 -9.80 -2.02 -7.03
C LEU A 68 -10.52 -2.81 -8.13
N GLY A 69 -11.74 -2.40 -8.47
CA GLY A 69 -12.58 -3.12 -9.43
C GLY A 69 -14.03 -3.27 -8.99
N TYR A 70 -14.70 -4.22 -9.64
CA TYR A 70 -16.14 -4.45 -9.53
C TYR A 70 -16.43 -5.82 -8.93
N VAL A 71 -17.39 -5.90 -8.01
CA VAL A 71 -17.99 -7.16 -7.54
C VAL A 71 -19.46 -7.17 -7.92
N ALA A 72 -19.86 -8.11 -8.76
CA ALA A 72 -21.24 -8.22 -9.20
C ALA A 72 -22.06 -9.07 -8.22
N VAL A 73 -23.22 -8.55 -7.82
CA VAL A 73 -24.09 -9.16 -6.83
C VAL A 73 -25.50 -9.30 -7.38
N GLN A 74 -25.89 -10.53 -7.71
CA GLN A 74 -27.20 -10.81 -8.27
C GLN A 74 -28.27 -10.91 -7.19
N PHE A 75 -29.39 -10.24 -7.42
CA PHE A 75 -30.58 -10.37 -6.59
C PHE A 75 -31.43 -11.53 -7.08
N GLN A 76 -31.98 -12.30 -6.15
CA GLN A 76 -33.01 -13.29 -6.47
C GLN A 76 -34.33 -12.62 -6.81
N GLN A 77 -35.26 -13.36 -7.40
CA GLN A 77 -36.54 -12.83 -7.88
C GLN A 77 -37.40 -12.18 -6.77
N SER A 78 -37.27 -12.66 -5.54
CA SER A 78 -37.91 -12.12 -4.33
C SER A 78 -37.21 -10.86 -3.77
N LEU A 79 -36.04 -10.48 -4.31
CA LEU A 79 -35.21 -9.34 -3.90
C LEU A 79 -34.77 -9.34 -2.42
N ASP A 80 -34.95 -10.43 -1.70
CA ASP A 80 -34.59 -10.61 -0.27
C ASP A 80 -33.27 -11.34 -0.06
N LYS A 81 -32.74 -11.96 -1.12
CA LYS A 81 -31.49 -12.71 -1.13
C LYS A 81 -30.62 -12.27 -2.30
N VAL A 82 -29.32 -12.39 -2.08
CA VAL A 82 -28.31 -12.06 -3.08
C VAL A 82 -27.26 -13.15 -3.20
N GLU A 83 -26.68 -13.26 -4.38
CA GLU A 83 -25.56 -14.14 -4.71
C GLU A 83 -24.42 -13.30 -5.30
N ILE A 84 -23.19 -13.57 -4.88
CA ILE A 84 -22.01 -12.91 -5.44
C ILE A 84 -21.61 -13.69 -6.68
N LEU A 85 -21.73 -13.08 -7.85
CA LEU A 85 -21.45 -13.75 -9.13
C LEU A 85 -19.95 -13.86 -9.41
N GLY A 86 -19.18 -12.85 -8.99
CA GLY A 86 -17.74 -12.82 -9.22
C GLY A 86 -17.16 -11.41 -9.16
N PHE A 87 -15.90 -11.29 -9.57
CA PHE A 87 -15.06 -10.10 -9.44
C PHE A 87 -14.40 -9.72 -10.76
N TYR A 88 -14.22 -8.42 -11.00
CA TYR A 88 -13.47 -7.89 -12.13
C TYR A 88 -12.45 -6.84 -11.65
N PRO A 89 -11.14 -7.04 -11.84
CA PRO A 89 -10.11 -6.12 -11.35
C PRO A 89 -9.93 -4.88 -12.23
N ALA A 90 -9.58 -3.74 -11.60
CA ALA A 90 -9.34 -2.48 -12.30
C ALA A 90 -8.12 -2.47 -13.25
N VAL A 91 -7.24 -3.48 -13.18
CA VAL A 91 -6.03 -3.62 -14.03
C VAL A 91 -6.30 -4.27 -15.39
N ALA A 92 -7.55 -4.65 -15.68
CA ALA A 92 -7.90 -5.21 -16.97
C ALA A 92 -8.22 -4.09 -17.98
N GLU A 93 -7.18 -3.64 -18.67
CA GLU A 93 -7.19 -2.78 -19.88
C GLU A 93 -7.60 -1.31 -19.65
N ASP A 94 -6.74 -0.38 -20.09
CA ASP A 94 -6.93 1.09 -20.02
C ASP A 94 -8.17 1.63 -20.79
N ASN A 95 -9.07 0.76 -21.26
CA ASN A 95 -10.31 1.09 -21.94
C ASN A 95 -11.45 0.14 -21.53
N LEU A 96 -11.98 0.31 -20.32
CA LEU A 96 -13.16 -0.42 -19.87
C LEU A 96 -14.36 -0.14 -20.81
N PRO A 97 -15.07 -1.18 -21.28
CA PRO A 97 -16.27 -0.99 -22.09
C PRO A 97 -17.41 -0.45 -21.23
N GLU A 98 -18.22 0.48 -21.77
CA GLU A 98 -19.37 1.10 -21.06
C GLU A 98 -20.33 0.06 -20.48
N LYS A 99 -20.41 -1.13 -21.10
CA LYS A 99 -21.13 -2.30 -20.59
C LYS A 99 -20.23 -3.53 -20.55
N MET A 100 -20.38 -4.31 -19.50
CA MET A 100 -19.62 -5.53 -19.25
C MET A 100 -20.57 -6.71 -19.03
N SER A 101 -20.29 -7.83 -19.68
CA SER A 101 -21.01 -9.10 -19.45
C SER A 101 -20.54 -9.74 -18.15
N VAL A 102 -21.48 -10.33 -17.40
CA VAL A 102 -21.18 -11.10 -16.18
C VAL A 102 -20.31 -12.33 -16.46
N GLU A 103 -20.23 -12.79 -17.70
CA GLU A 103 -19.38 -13.93 -18.10
C GLU A 103 -17.88 -13.63 -18.00
N TYR A 104 -17.49 -12.35 -18.01
CA TYR A 104 -16.10 -11.92 -17.83
C TYR A 104 -15.69 -11.80 -16.36
N LEU A 105 -16.61 -12.02 -15.43
CA LEU A 105 -16.30 -12.02 -14.01
C LEU A 105 -15.40 -13.20 -13.68
N GLN A 106 -14.32 -12.90 -12.98
CA GLN A 106 -13.46 -13.89 -12.39
C GLN A 106 -14.16 -14.55 -11.19
N PRO A 107 -13.83 -15.83 -10.89
CA PRO A 107 -14.30 -16.49 -9.69
C PRO A 107 -13.96 -15.70 -8.43
N LEU A 108 -14.76 -15.89 -7.37
CA LEU A 108 -14.58 -15.16 -6.12
C LEU A 108 -13.23 -15.44 -5.45
N ASP A 109 -12.65 -16.63 -5.66
CA ASP A 109 -11.31 -16.97 -5.15
C ASP A 109 -10.23 -16.00 -5.67
N ASN A 110 -10.39 -15.51 -6.91
CA ASN A 110 -9.49 -14.50 -7.48
C ASN A 110 -9.63 -13.14 -6.80
N LEU A 111 -10.80 -12.80 -6.22
CA LEU A 111 -10.94 -11.58 -5.43
C LEU A 111 -10.05 -11.65 -4.20
N PHE A 112 -9.99 -12.80 -3.52
CA PHE A 112 -9.13 -12.96 -2.35
C PHE A 112 -7.65 -12.87 -2.72
N GLU A 113 -7.21 -13.60 -3.75
CA GLU A 113 -5.83 -13.50 -4.25
C GLU A 113 -5.50 -12.08 -4.70
N PHE A 114 -6.43 -11.42 -5.40
CA PHE A 114 -6.27 -10.05 -5.84
C PHE A 114 -6.15 -9.12 -4.64
N LEU A 115 -7.05 -9.19 -3.66
CA LEU A 115 -7.02 -8.34 -2.47
C LEU A 115 -5.82 -8.63 -1.58
N GLU A 116 -5.28 -9.85 -1.56
CA GLU A 116 -4.05 -10.21 -0.83
C GLU A 116 -2.79 -9.70 -1.56
N LYS A 117 -2.70 -9.91 -2.87
CA LYS A 117 -1.66 -9.31 -3.72
C LYS A 117 -1.72 -7.78 -3.68
N ASN A 118 -2.92 -7.23 -3.60
CA ASN A 118 -3.11 -5.80 -3.46
C ASN A 118 -3.01 -5.35 -1.99
N LYS A 119 -3.19 -6.18 -0.97
CA LYS A 119 -2.77 -5.87 0.42
C LYS A 119 -1.26 -5.71 0.48
N GLN A 120 -0.53 -6.49 -0.31
CA GLN A 120 0.92 -6.29 -0.54
C GLN A 120 1.20 -5.03 -1.38
N ALA A 121 0.18 -4.52 -2.08
CA ALA A 121 0.09 -3.15 -2.58
C ALA A 121 -0.70 -2.22 -1.64
N VAL A 122 -0.55 -2.36 -0.32
CA VAL A 122 -0.11 -1.19 0.46
C VAL A 122 1.26 -0.86 -0.09
N LEU A 123 1.27 -0.38 -1.34
CA LEU A 123 2.30 0.54 -1.74
C LEU A 123 2.29 1.54 -0.58
N PRO A 124 3.46 1.94 -0.08
CA PRO A 124 3.57 3.30 0.43
C PRO A 124 2.68 4.13 -0.47
N GLN A 125 1.79 4.96 0.08
CA GLN A 125 1.30 6.05 -0.73
C GLN A 125 2.52 6.51 -1.52
N ASN A 126 2.46 6.48 -2.84
CA ASN A 126 3.56 6.92 -3.69
C ASN A 126 3.67 8.46 -3.57
N THR A 127 3.39 8.97 -2.37
CA THR A 127 3.79 10.24 -1.79
C THR A 127 5.29 10.21 -1.77
N LEU A 128 5.83 10.86 -2.78
CA LEU A 128 7.14 11.45 -2.71
C LEU A 128 7.30 12.14 -1.35
N VAL A 129 8.15 11.60 -0.50
CA VAL A 129 8.49 12.19 0.79
C VAL A 129 9.48 13.32 0.55
N ASN A 130 9.22 14.49 1.12
CA ASN A 130 10.11 15.64 0.99
C ASN A 130 10.96 15.79 2.25
N LEU A 131 12.26 15.50 2.15
CA LEU A 131 13.17 15.54 3.30
C LEU A 131 13.38 16.96 3.84
N ALA A 132 13.18 18.00 3.03
CA ALA A 132 13.14 19.38 3.52
C ALA A 132 12.05 19.61 4.59
N ASN A 133 10.89 18.92 4.46
CA ASN A 133 9.83 18.98 5.48
C ASN A 133 10.29 18.38 6.81
N TRP A 134 11.11 17.34 6.76
CA TRP A 134 11.61 16.68 7.96
C TRP A 134 12.52 17.59 8.78
N PHE A 135 13.36 18.41 8.13
CA PHE A 135 14.11 19.48 8.80
C PHE A 135 13.18 20.52 9.44
N ALA A 136 12.06 20.85 8.80
CA ALA A 136 11.00 21.72 9.35
C ALA A 136 10.12 21.03 10.42
N ARG A 137 10.42 19.78 10.79
CA ARG A 137 9.66 18.94 11.73
C ARG A 137 8.22 18.66 11.28
N ILE A 138 7.99 18.65 9.98
CA ILE A 138 6.74 18.25 9.34
C ILE A 138 6.94 16.82 8.81
N PHE A 139 6.09 15.90 9.23
CA PHE A 139 6.22 14.48 8.94
C PHE A 139 4.90 13.91 8.45
N GLU A 140 5.00 12.97 7.52
CA GLU A 140 3.88 12.13 7.12
C GLU A 140 3.51 11.17 8.27
N GLU A 141 2.22 10.86 8.41
CA GLU A 141 1.68 10.07 9.54
C GLU A 141 2.31 8.68 9.67
N ILE A 142 2.72 8.10 8.54
CA ILE A 142 3.32 6.76 8.47
C ILE A 142 4.82 6.73 8.83
N TRP A 143 5.47 7.89 8.93
CA TRP A 143 6.88 8.02 9.31
C TRP A 143 6.97 8.43 10.78
N LEU A 144 7.18 7.44 11.64
CA LEU A 144 7.16 7.59 13.09
C LEU A 144 8.58 7.74 13.67
N PRO A 145 8.71 8.25 14.90
CA PRO A 145 9.97 8.17 15.64
C PRO A 145 10.42 6.70 15.80
N PRO A 146 11.71 6.37 15.62
CA PRO A 146 12.22 5.00 15.79
C PRO A 146 11.88 4.40 17.17
N GLU A 147 11.78 5.22 18.21
CA GLU A 147 11.46 4.81 19.58
C GLU A 147 10.10 4.12 19.71
N VAL A 148 9.22 4.28 18.72
CA VAL A 148 7.92 3.56 18.65
C VAL A 148 8.13 2.09 18.33
N PHE A 149 9.17 1.75 17.57
CA PHE A 149 9.40 0.40 17.05
C PHE A 149 10.49 -0.36 17.82
N PHE A 150 11.45 0.37 18.39
CA PHE A 150 12.60 -0.23 19.05
C PHE A 150 12.58 0.07 20.54
N THR A 151 12.72 -0.97 21.36
CA THR A 151 13.04 -0.76 22.76
C THR A 151 14.41 -0.05 22.86
N PRO A 152 14.66 0.78 23.89
CA PRO A 152 15.90 1.57 24.03
C PRO A 152 17.19 0.73 24.20
N LYS A 153 17.13 -0.58 23.98
CA LYS A 153 18.27 -1.50 23.97
C LYS A 153 19.02 -1.52 22.63
N LEU A 154 18.38 -1.17 21.51
CA LEU A 154 19.09 -0.93 20.25
C LEU A 154 19.69 0.47 20.29
N GLY A 155 20.93 0.63 19.81
CA GLY A 155 21.76 1.83 19.90
C GLY A 155 21.26 3.10 19.20
N PHE A 156 19.97 3.40 19.27
CA PHE A 156 19.38 4.72 19.02
C PHE A 156 19.77 5.66 20.18
N ALA A 157 21.07 5.92 20.30
CA ALA A 157 21.54 7.02 21.13
C ALA A 157 20.89 8.30 20.61
N LYS A 158 20.40 9.16 21.51
CA LYS A 158 19.92 10.50 21.17
C LYS A 158 21.02 11.17 20.34
N SER A 159 20.75 11.46 19.07
CA SER A 159 21.69 12.20 18.24
C SER A 159 22.08 13.48 18.98
N SER A 160 23.37 13.68 19.18
CA SER A 160 23.91 14.85 19.88
C SER A 160 23.93 16.11 19.00
N SER A 161 23.68 15.97 17.69
CA SER A 161 23.53 17.07 16.74
C SER A 161 22.07 17.49 16.64
N VAL A 162 21.82 18.78 16.87
CA VAL A 162 20.48 19.40 16.89
C VAL A 162 19.74 19.27 15.55
N ASP A 163 20.50 19.11 14.47
CA ASP A 163 19.98 19.15 13.09
C ASP A 163 19.78 17.76 12.46
N THR A 164 20.09 16.68 13.18
CA THR A 164 19.81 15.33 12.68
C THR A 164 18.35 14.99 12.88
N VAL A 165 17.71 14.45 11.84
CA VAL A 165 16.33 13.98 11.88
C VAL A 165 16.30 12.50 11.56
N LYS A 166 15.57 11.73 12.37
CA LYS A 166 15.46 10.27 12.23
C LYS A 166 14.00 9.87 12.22
N ARG A 167 13.60 9.12 11.19
CA ARG A 167 12.24 8.63 11.00
C ARG A 167 12.27 7.18 10.56
N ALA A 168 11.25 6.44 10.98
CA ALA A 168 11.14 5.02 10.75
C ALA A 168 9.75 4.68 10.21
N LYS A 169 9.71 3.66 9.37
CA LYS A 169 8.49 3.11 8.80
C LYS A 169 8.58 1.59 8.79
N VAL A 170 7.48 0.94 9.16
CA VAL A 170 7.38 -0.53 9.10
C VAL A 170 7.05 -0.95 7.68
N ILE A 171 7.79 -1.93 7.20
CA ILE A 171 7.53 -2.65 5.97
C ILE A 171 7.04 -4.04 6.37
N ASP A 172 5.82 -4.37 5.95
CA ASP A 172 5.20 -5.70 6.11
C ASP A 172 5.17 -6.38 4.75
N PHE A 173 5.85 -7.53 4.62
CA PHE A 173 5.91 -8.31 3.40
C PHE A 173 4.65 -9.17 3.17
N GLY A 174 3.69 -9.13 4.09
CA GLY A 174 2.39 -9.77 3.95
C GLY A 174 2.43 -11.29 4.13
N LEU A 175 1.27 -11.92 3.96
CA LEU A 175 1.05 -13.33 4.30
C LEU A 175 1.94 -14.33 3.52
N LEU A 176 2.25 -14.05 2.25
CA LEU A 176 3.07 -14.93 1.41
C LEU A 176 4.50 -15.09 1.93
N LEU A 177 4.98 -14.08 2.67
CA LEU A 177 6.28 -14.08 3.33
C LEU A 177 6.09 -14.18 4.85
N ASN A 178 5.12 -14.96 5.30
CA ASN A 178 4.82 -15.24 6.71
C ASN A 178 4.59 -13.99 7.57
N ARG A 179 4.07 -12.90 7.00
CA ARG A 179 3.94 -11.58 7.64
C ARG A 179 5.25 -11.10 8.25
N GLN A 180 6.37 -11.41 7.58
CA GLN A 180 7.66 -10.94 8.01
C GLN A 180 7.70 -9.42 7.87
N LYS A 181 8.20 -8.76 8.91
CA LYS A 181 8.25 -7.32 9.01
C LYS A 181 9.67 -6.87 9.28
N VAL A 182 10.00 -5.72 8.70
CA VAL A 182 11.24 -5.00 8.98
C VAL A 182 10.92 -3.53 9.13
N ALA A 183 11.78 -2.81 9.82
CA ALA A 183 11.68 -1.36 9.93
C ALA A 183 12.75 -0.70 9.07
N VAL A 184 12.33 0.16 8.14
CA VAL A 184 13.22 1.06 7.42
C VAL A 184 13.36 2.33 8.23
N VAL A 185 14.59 2.75 8.45
CA VAL A 185 14.94 3.92 9.23
C VAL A 185 15.79 4.84 8.36
N ILE A 186 15.29 6.05 8.16
CA ILE A 186 15.98 7.11 7.42
C ILE A 186 16.50 8.13 8.43
N THR A 187 17.80 8.38 8.37
CA THR A 187 18.46 9.45 9.13
C THR A 187 18.97 10.47 8.14
N ILE A 188 18.60 11.74 8.32
CA ILE A 188 19.10 12.85 7.52
C ILE A 188 19.85 13.83 8.41
N GLN A 189 20.90 14.44 7.85
CA GLN A 189 21.65 15.50 8.50
C GLN A 189 22.19 16.47 7.44
N PRO A 190 22.27 17.78 7.74
CA PRO A 190 22.96 18.71 6.85
C PRO A 190 24.46 18.39 6.82
N GLU A 191 25.06 18.45 5.65
CA GLU A 191 26.50 18.31 5.44
C GLU A 191 27.14 19.61 4.97
N VAL A 192 28.44 19.56 4.67
CA VAL A 192 29.14 20.68 4.03
C VAL A 192 28.60 20.90 2.61
N ASP A 193 28.84 22.09 2.06
CA ASP A 193 28.48 22.43 0.68
C ASP A 193 26.97 22.34 0.33
N GLU A 194 26.10 22.50 1.34
CA GLU A 194 24.63 22.45 1.20
C GLU A 194 24.08 21.07 0.80
N GLU A 195 24.89 20.02 0.91
CA GLU A 195 24.45 18.63 0.73
C GLU A 195 23.69 18.11 1.96
N VAL A 196 22.89 17.08 1.74
CA VAL A 196 22.18 16.34 2.79
C VAL A 196 22.73 14.92 2.83
N GLY A 197 23.32 14.55 3.95
CA GLY A 197 23.71 13.18 4.23
C GLY A 197 22.48 12.35 4.58
N VAL A 198 22.30 11.23 3.88
CA VAL A 198 21.18 10.30 4.03
C VAL A 198 21.71 8.91 4.38
N LEU A 199 21.37 8.45 5.59
CA LEU A 199 21.64 7.09 6.05
C LEU A 199 20.34 6.28 6.07
N VAL A 200 20.31 5.21 5.30
CA VAL A 200 19.18 4.27 5.21
C VAL A 200 19.55 2.97 5.91
N GLN A 201 18.75 2.59 6.89
CA GLN A 201 18.96 1.41 7.73
C GLN A 201 17.73 0.51 7.68
N VAL A 202 17.94 -0.80 7.61
CA VAL A 202 16.86 -1.79 7.78
C VAL A 202 17.14 -2.63 9.01
N HIS A 203 16.20 -2.62 9.95
CA HIS A 203 16.28 -3.34 11.22
C HIS A 203 15.19 -4.41 11.33
N PRO A 204 15.46 -5.51 12.05
CA PRO A 204 14.39 -6.40 12.48
C PRO A 204 13.47 -5.69 13.48
N ILE A 205 12.21 -6.09 13.52
CA ILE A 205 11.17 -5.58 14.44
C ILE A 205 10.45 -6.75 15.11
N ASP A 206 9.46 -6.49 15.98
CA ASP A 206 8.62 -7.50 16.63
C ASP A 206 9.44 -8.53 17.44
N GLU A 207 10.45 -8.02 18.16
CA GLU A 207 11.38 -8.80 18.99
C GLU A 207 12.26 -9.80 18.22
N GLN A 208 12.33 -9.70 16.89
CA GLN A 208 13.28 -10.48 16.11
C GLN A 208 14.71 -9.96 16.29
N GLU A 209 15.66 -10.89 16.41
CA GLU A 209 17.07 -10.57 16.61
C GLU A 209 17.82 -10.33 15.29
N PHE A 210 17.41 -11.01 14.22
CA PHE A 210 18.10 -11.00 12.93
C PHE A 210 17.15 -10.63 11.80
N LEU A 211 17.70 -10.03 10.76
CA LEU A 211 16.99 -9.77 9.51
C LEU A 211 16.65 -11.08 8.80
N PRO A 212 15.57 -11.09 7.99
CA PRO A 212 15.33 -12.15 7.02
C PRO A 212 16.59 -12.43 6.19
N PRO A 213 17.00 -13.70 6.04
CA PRO A 213 18.05 -14.07 5.08
C PRO A 213 17.67 -13.62 3.67
N ALA A 214 18.66 -13.16 2.89
CA ALA A 214 18.47 -12.67 1.51
C ALA A 214 17.59 -11.41 1.37
N LEU A 215 17.25 -10.73 2.47
CA LEU A 215 16.67 -9.39 2.43
C LEU A 215 17.67 -8.42 1.79
N ARG A 216 17.25 -7.69 0.76
CA ARG A 216 18.10 -6.71 0.07
C ARG A 216 17.58 -5.30 0.29
N LEU A 217 18.50 -4.39 0.59
CA LEU A 217 18.29 -2.96 0.59
C LEU A 217 18.99 -2.39 -0.64
N LYS A 218 18.25 -1.64 -1.47
CA LYS A 218 18.79 -0.97 -2.64
C LYS A 218 18.41 0.50 -2.66
N ILE A 219 19.36 1.38 -2.94
CA ILE A 219 19.15 2.79 -3.18
C ILE A 219 19.33 3.05 -4.67
N VAL A 220 18.37 3.74 -5.29
CA VAL A 220 18.43 4.14 -6.69
C VAL A 220 18.42 5.66 -6.74
N LEU A 221 19.55 6.22 -7.19
CA LEU A 221 19.74 7.63 -7.51
C LEU A 221 19.49 7.86 -9.01
N GLU A 222 19.63 9.10 -9.46
CA GLU A 222 19.39 9.45 -10.87
C GLU A 222 20.44 8.87 -11.82
N SER A 223 21.69 8.70 -11.35
CA SER A 223 22.82 8.24 -12.17
C SER A 223 23.48 6.95 -11.66
N ASP A 224 23.11 6.47 -10.48
CA ASP A 224 23.75 5.33 -9.83
C ASP A 224 22.76 4.53 -8.96
N SER A 225 23.15 3.33 -8.54
CA SER A 225 22.43 2.55 -7.56
C SER A 225 23.36 1.70 -6.71
N GLU A 226 23.11 1.67 -5.42
CA GLU A 226 23.83 0.83 -4.46
C GLU A 226 22.90 -0.22 -3.85
N GLU A 227 23.43 -1.41 -3.54
CA GLU A 227 22.64 -2.53 -3.01
C GLU A 227 23.46 -3.35 -2.00
N VAL A 228 22.80 -3.78 -0.93
CA VAL A 228 23.36 -4.66 0.10
C VAL A 228 22.35 -5.75 0.45
N GLU A 229 22.85 -6.96 0.71
CA GLU A 229 22.04 -8.13 1.07
C GLU A 229 22.37 -8.58 2.50
N ALA A 230 21.31 -8.89 3.27
CA ALA A 230 21.39 -9.40 4.63
C ALA A 230 21.82 -10.87 4.67
N ARG A 231 22.78 -11.17 5.56
CA ARG A 231 23.24 -12.52 5.89
C ARG A 231 22.48 -13.05 7.10
N ALA A 232 22.56 -14.36 7.33
CA ALA A 232 21.76 -15.07 8.35
C ALA A 232 21.90 -14.58 9.81
N ALA A 233 22.92 -13.77 10.13
CA ALA A 233 23.16 -13.22 11.47
C ALA A 233 23.22 -11.68 11.48
N ASP A 234 22.84 -11.02 10.39
CA ASP A 234 22.83 -9.56 10.33
C ASP A 234 21.63 -9.03 11.12
N GLN A 235 21.91 -8.18 12.10
CA GLN A 235 20.89 -7.46 12.88
C GLN A 235 20.53 -6.11 12.24
N LEU A 236 21.21 -5.75 11.15
CA LEU A 236 21.11 -4.49 10.43
C LEU A 236 21.79 -4.63 9.06
N ILE A 237 21.19 -4.04 8.03
CA ILE A 237 21.86 -3.66 6.79
C ILE A 237 21.67 -2.17 6.55
N GLN A 238 22.66 -1.51 5.94
CA GLN A 238 22.61 -0.06 5.74
C GLN A 238 23.34 0.38 4.49
N LEU A 239 22.92 1.51 3.95
CA LEU A 239 23.58 2.26 2.89
C LEU A 239 23.54 3.75 3.25
N GLU A 240 24.57 4.48 2.83
CA GLU A 240 24.75 5.89 3.13
C GLU A 240 25.22 6.61 1.88
N PHE A 241 24.67 7.79 1.63
CA PHE A 241 25.03 8.64 0.51
C PHE A 241 24.72 10.10 0.84
N SER A 242 25.29 11.02 0.08
CA SER A 242 25.00 12.46 0.17
C SER A 242 24.40 12.93 -1.14
N GLU A 243 23.46 13.86 -1.06
CA GLU A 243 22.76 14.37 -2.24
C GLU A 243 22.32 15.83 -2.02
N ILE A 244 22.20 16.59 -3.11
CA ILE A 244 21.80 18.01 -3.05
C ILE A 244 20.27 18.17 -3.00
N PRO A 245 19.75 19.26 -2.39
CA PRO A 245 18.32 19.54 -2.36
C PRO A 245 17.66 19.56 -3.75
N GLY A 246 16.46 19.00 -3.84
CA GLY A 246 15.66 18.90 -5.06
C GLY A 246 15.95 17.68 -5.93
N ARG A 247 16.94 16.85 -5.57
CA ARG A 247 17.22 15.57 -6.25
C ARG A 247 16.34 14.47 -5.71
N TYR A 248 16.11 13.48 -6.56
CA TYR A 248 15.23 12.35 -6.29
C TYR A 248 16.04 11.09 -6.05
N PHE A 249 15.60 10.30 -5.09
CA PHE A 249 16.07 8.94 -4.92
C PHE A 249 14.93 8.01 -4.51
N SER A 250 15.18 6.72 -4.63
CA SER A 250 14.26 5.70 -4.16
C SER A 250 14.96 4.65 -3.33
N VAL A 251 14.30 4.23 -2.26
CA VAL A 251 14.73 3.14 -1.38
C VAL A 251 13.87 1.93 -1.71
N LYS A 252 14.51 0.82 -2.03
CA LYS A 252 13.85 -0.45 -2.32
C LYS A 252 14.24 -1.46 -1.25
N VAL A 253 13.25 -2.10 -0.67
CA VAL A 253 13.45 -3.23 0.25
C VAL A 253 12.83 -4.46 -0.39
N ILE A 254 13.67 -5.48 -0.60
CA ILE A 254 13.37 -6.62 -1.45
C ILE A 254 13.57 -7.90 -0.64
N LEU A 255 12.57 -8.78 -0.63
CA LEU A 255 12.64 -10.10 -0.01
C LEU A 255 12.01 -11.11 -0.97
N ASP A 256 12.80 -12.10 -1.40
CA ASP A 256 12.43 -13.03 -2.48
C ASP A 256 11.94 -12.28 -3.73
N ASP A 257 10.67 -12.49 -4.12
CA ASP A 257 10.02 -11.85 -5.28
C ASP A 257 9.24 -10.56 -4.91
N ALA A 258 9.17 -10.20 -3.62
CA ALA A 258 8.48 -9.01 -3.15
C ALA A 258 9.43 -7.80 -3.12
N GLU A 259 9.00 -6.69 -3.74
CA GLU A 259 9.73 -5.42 -3.76
C GLU A 259 8.82 -4.30 -3.25
N ILE A 260 9.29 -3.56 -2.24
CA ILE A 260 8.61 -2.39 -1.70
C ILE A 260 9.49 -1.17 -1.94
N VAL A 261 8.90 -0.11 -2.52
CA VAL A 261 9.63 1.08 -3.00
C VAL A 261 9.10 2.33 -2.33
N GLU A 262 10.00 3.08 -1.69
CA GLU A 262 9.77 4.42 -1.14
C GLU A 262 10.48 5.45 -2.02
N LYS A 263 9.83 6.60 -2.27
CA LYS A 263 10.41 7.68 -3.09
C LYS A 263 10.59 8.94 -2.28
N PHE A 264 11.72 9.59 -2.48
CA PHE A 264 12.11 10.78 -1.73
C PHE A 264 12.59 11.87 -2.69
N VAL A 265 12.35 13.11 -2.29
CA VAL A 265 13.07 14.29 -2.77
C VAL A 265 13.84 14.86 -1.58
N VAL A 266 15.12 15.16 -1.81
CA VAL A 266 16.03 15.75 -0.82
C VAL A 266 15.64 17.19 -0.51
#